data_AF-A0AAU4BDK9-F1
#
_entry.id   AF-A0AAU4BDK9-F1
#
_cell.length_a   1.000
_cell.length_b   1.000
_cell.length_c   1.000
_cell.angle_alpha   90.00
_cell.angle_beta   90.00
_cell.angle_gamma   90.00
#
_symmetry.space_group_name_H-M   'P 1'
#
loop_
_entity.id
_entity.type
_entity.pdbx_description
1 polymer ?
#
loop_
_entity_poly.entity_id
_entity_poly.type
_entity_poly.pdbx_seq_one_letter_code
_entity_poly.pdbx_strand_id
1 'polypeptide(L)'
;MTGVGRPAMVDVQRGATTVRDRLMGQDYIALKAETENGELISEPSEDAIFGLIVELAGPDNTFVIIEPDEDDPAWFASVSLLDDGRYEVEFRDPPHRRHQLSTDANPDKIANAVTHWTTETARAHARLRNSQP
;
A
#
# COMPACT_ATOMS: atom_id res chain seq x y z
N MET A 1 42.50 13.44 -26.47
CA MET A 1 41.72 12.66 -27.47
C MET A 1 42.35 11.28 -27.51
N THR A 2 41.75 10.15 -27.15
CA THR A 2 40.37 9.79 -26.79
C THR A 2 40.49 8.45 -26.04
N GLY A 3 39.77 8.31 -24.92
CA GLY A 3 39.84 7.12 -24.05
C GLY A 3 39.16 5.89 -24.67
N VAL A 4 39.76 4.73 -24.42
CA VAL A 4 39.33 3.40 -24.85
C VAL A 4 38.09 2.97 -24.07
N GLY A 5 37.09 2.47 -24.80
CA GLY A 5 35.79 2.05 -24.27
C GLY A 5 35.85 0.75 -23.46
N ARG A 6 35.00 0.70 -22.42
CA ARG A 6 34.54 -0.53 -21.76
C ARG A 6 33.04 -0.65 -22.04
N PRO A 7 32.53 -1.79 -22.52
CA PRO A 7 31.09 -2.05 -22.55
C PRO A 7 30.70 -2.84 -21.29
N ALA A 8 29.68 -2.41 -20.56
CA ALA A 8 29.01 -3.30 -19.61
C ALA A 8 27.60 -2.79 -19.26
N MET A 9 26.72 -3.78 -19.18
CA MET A 9 25.40 -3.78 -18.54
C MET A 9 24.27 -3.12 -19.33
N VAL A 10 23.72 -3.95 -20.22
CA VAL A 10 22.29 -4.04 -20.48
C VAL A 10 21.55 -4.00 -19.14
N ASP A 11 20.73 -2.97 -18.96
CA ASP A 11 19.78 -2.85 -17.87
C ASP A 11 18.70 -3.93 -18.04
N VAL A 12 18.96 -5.09 -17.43
CA VAL A 12 17.99 -6.16 -17.19
C VAL A 12 17.27 -5.76 -15.91
N GLN A 13 16.09 -5.16 -16.03
CA GLN A 13 14.95 -5.28 -15.09
C GLN A 13 13.80 -4.33 -15.48
N ARG A 14 13.13 -4.62 -16.61
CA ARG A 14 11.75 -4.15 -16.87
C ARG A 14 10.89 -5.26 -17.48
N GLY A 15 10.90 -6.42 -16.84
CA GLY A 15 10.16 -7.60 -17.30
C GLY A 15 9.12 -8.16 -16.32
N ALA A 16 9.12 -7.71 -15.06
CA ALA A 16 8.25 -8.29 -14.03
C ALA A 16 6.81 -7.74 -14.06
N THR A 17 6.62 -6.50 -14.52
CA THR A 17 5.32 -5.82 -14.54
C THR A 17 4.37 -6.43 -15.58
N THR A 18 4.87 -6.82 -16.76
CA THR A 18 4.04 -7.22 -17.91
C THR A 18 3.41 -8.62 -17.82
N VAL A 19 3.99 -9.54 -17.03
CA VAL A 19 3.46 -10.90 -16.91
C VAL A 19 2.43 -11.01 -15.79
N ARG A 20 2.61 -10.24 -14.69
CA ARG A 20 1.63 -10.13 -13.60
C ARG A 20 0.36 -9.41 -14.04
N ASP A 21 0.48 -8.30 -14.78
CA ASP A 21 -0.65 -7.61 -15.42
C ASP A 21 -1.47 -8.49 -16.38
N ARG A 22 -0.84 -9.52 -16.95
CA ARG A 22 -1.47 -10.41 -17.94
C ARG A 22 -2.06 -11.68 -17.34
N LEU A 23 -1.64 -12.07 -16.13
CA LEU A 23 -2.06 -13.30 -15.44
C LEU A 23 -2.98 -13.03 -14.24
N MET A 24 -2.84 -11.88 -13.57
CA MET A 24 -3.79 -11.34 -12.61
C MET A 24 -4.65 -10.35 -13.39
N GLY A 25 -5.85 -10.77 -13.80
CA GLY A 25 -6.69 -10.02 -14.75
C GLY A 25 -6.85 -8.54 -14.39
N GLN A 26 -7.33 -7.75 -15.35
CA GLN A 26 -7.49 -6.30 -15.27
C GLN A 26 -8.27 -5.78 -14.03
N ASP A 27 -8.90 -6.67 -13.25
CA ASP A 27 -9.58 -6.41 -11.97
C ASP A 27 -8.64 -6.38 -10.74
N TYR A 28 -7.32 -6.36 -10.95
CA TYR A 28 -6.32 -6.39 -9.89
C TYR A 28 -5.56 -5.06 -9.78
N ILE A 29 -5.42 -4.56 -8.55
CA ILE A 29 -4.55 -3.44 -8.16
C ILE A 29 -3.61 -4.00 -7.10
N ALA A 30 -2.31 -3.92 -7.36
CA ALA A 30 -1.31 -4.29 -6.38
C ALA A 30 -1.26 -3.24 -5.27
N LEU A 31 -1.01 -3.68 -4.04
CA LEU A 31 -0.90 -2.86 -2.85
C LEU A 31 0.52 -2.90 -2.30
N LYS A 32 0.90 -1.82 -1.64
CA LYS A 32 2.07 -1.75 -0.78
C LYS A 32 1.69 -1.22 0.59
N ALA A 33 2.43 -1.63 1.61
CA ALA A 33 2.49 -0.96 2.89
C ALA A 33 3.85 -0.29 3.04
N GLU A 34 3.86 0.96 3.48
CA GLU A 34 5.05 1.76 3.72
C GLU A 34 5.00 2.38 5.12
N THR A 35 6.03 2.16 5.92
CA THR A 35 6.17 2.77 7.26
C THR A 35 6.88 4.13 7.17
N GLU A 36 6.83 4.91 8.25
CA GLU A 36 7.53 6.19 8.36
C GLU A 36 9.03 6.11 8.01
N ASN A 37 9.72 5.05 8.41
CA ASN A 37 11.15 4.86 8.15
C ASN A 37 11.47 4.36 6.73
N GLY A 38 10.46 4.14 5.88
CA GLY A 38 10.60 3.68 4.50
C GLY A 38 10.71 2.16 4.32
N GLU A 39 10.35 1.36 5.33
CA GLU A 39 10.15 -0.08 5.13
C GLU A 39 8.95 -0.30 4.21
N LEU A 40 9.16 -1.13 3.18
CA LEU A 40 8.17 -1.39 2.14
C LEU A 40 7.82 -2.89 2.10
N ILE A 41 6.53 -3.20 2.24
CA ILE A 41 5.98 -4.55 2.05
C ILE A 41 5.03 -4.55 0.86
N SER A 42 5.37 -5.29 -0.19
CA SER A 42 4.47 -5.51 -1.33
C SER A 42 3.43 -6.58 -1.01
N GLU A 43 2.18 -6.35 -1.42
CA GLU A 43 1.04 -7.25 -1.18
C GLU A 43 0.92 -7.69 0.28
N PRO A 44 0.80 -6.74 1.23
CA PRO A 44 0.76 -7.07 2.65
C PRO A 44 -0.48 -7.92 2.97
N SER A 45 -0.26 -9.06 3.63
CA SER A 45 -1.35 -9.84 4.21
C SER A 45 -1.93 -9.14 5.45
N GLU A 46 -3.12 -9.55 5.90
CA GLU A 46 -3.70 -9.06 7.17
C GLU A 46 -2.73 -9.25 8.35
N ASP A 47 -2.05 -10.40 8.41
CA ASP A 47 -1.05 -10.71 9.45
C ASP A 47 0.18 -9.79 9.36
N ALA A 48 0.63 -9.46 8.15
CA ALA A 48 1.70 -8.48 7.97
C ALA A 48 1.26 -7.07 8.41
N ILE A 49 0.03 -6.66 8.06
CA ILE A 49 -0.54 -5.38 8.50
C ILE A 49 -0.64 -5.34 10.03
N PHE A 50 -1.09 -6.44 10.66
CA PHE A 50 -1.11 -6.57 12.12
C PHE A 50 0.29 -6.38 12.73
N GLY A 51 1.31 -7.04 12.17
CA GLY A 51 2.70 -6.88 12.59
C GLY A 51 3.15 -5.42 12.57
N LEU A 52 2.93 -4.73 11.45
CA LEU A 52 3.28 -3.31 11.29
C LEU A 52 2.56 -2.42 12.32
N ILE A 53 1.27 -2.66 12.60
CA ILE A 53 0.51 -1.88 13.60
C ILE A 53 1.07 -2.09 15.01
N VAL A 54 1.43 -3.33 15.36
CA VAL A 54 2.06 -3.64 16.66
C VAL A 54 3.41 -2.94 16.79
N GLU A 55 4.19 -2.89 15.71
CA GLU A 55 5.50 -2.23 15.67
C GLU A 55 5.43 -0.71 15.85
N LEU A 56 4.30 -0.05 15.56
CA LEU A 56 4.13 1.38 15.82
C LEU A 56 4.23 1.72 17.32
N ALA A 57 3.99 0.77 18.22
CA ALA A 57 4.20 0.95 19.66
C ALA A 57 5.70 0.98 20.04
N GLY A 58 6.58 0.61 19.10
CA GLY A 58 8.02 0.76 19.20
C GLY A 58 8.49 2.18 18.84
N PRO A 59 9.77 2.49 19.06
CA PRO A 59 10.31 3.82 18.80
C PRO A 59 10.58 4.12 17.31
N ASP A 60 10.47 3.12 16.44
CA ASP A 60 11.01 3.19 15.08
C ASP A 60 10.06 3.84 14.07
N ASN A 61 8.75 3.69 14.27
CA ASN A 61 7.72 4.19 13.35
C ASN A 61 6.51 4.71 14.14
N THR A 62 5.94 5.84 13.72
CA THR A 62 4.71 6.38 14.30
C THR A 62 3.46 6.12 13.45
N PHE A 63 3.64 5.78 12.18
CA PHE A 63 2.56 5.44 11.26
C PHE A 63 2.97 4.43 10.17
N VAL A 64 1.95 3.84 9.56
CA VAL A 64 2.03 3.03 8.33
C VAL A 64 0.94 3.47 7.36
N ILE A 65 1.27 3.50 6.06
CA ILE A 65 0.36 3.80 4.95
C ILE A 65 0.20 2.55 4.10
N ILE A 66 -1.02 2.21 3.72
CA ILE A 66 -1.35 1.13 2.79
C ILE A 66 -2.09 1.74 1.59
N GLU A 67 -1.53 1.57 0.40
CA GLU A 67 -1.99 2.23 -0.82
C GLU A 67 -1.70 1.38 -2.07
N PRO A 68 -2.30 1.68 -3.22
CA PRO A 68 -1.88 1.14 -4.51
C PRO A 68 -0.36 1.26 -4.74
N ASP A 69 0.25 0.19 -5.26
CA ASP A 69 1.66 0.17 -5.68
C ASP A 69 1.82 0.87 -7.04
N GLU A 70 1.59 2.18 -7.04
CA GLU A 70 1.72 3.08 -8.20
C GLU A 70 2.32 4.43 -7.78
N ASP A 71 2.79 5.23 -8.76
CA ASP A 71 3.52 6.47 -8.49
C ASP A 71 2.64 7.60 -7.89
N ASP A 72 1.33 7.61 -8.20
CA ASP A 72 0.36 8.61 -7.71
C ASP A 72 -0.93 7.91 -7.22
N PRO A 73 -0.90 7.32 -6.01
CA PRO A 73 -2.00 6.52 -5.50
C PRO A 73 -3.28 7.34 -5.28
N ALA A 74 -4.38 6.92 -5.91
CA ALA A 74 -5.63 7.66 -5.85
C ALA A 74 -6.37 7.55 -4.50
N TRP A 75 -5.96 6.64 -3.62
CA TRP A 75 -6.60 6.34 -2.34
C TRP A 75 -5.58 5.68 -1.39
N PHE A 76 -5.81 5.79 -0.08
CA PHE A 76 -4.96 5.15 0.93
C PHE A 76 -5.75 4.80 2.19
N ALA A 77 -5.22 3.85 2.95
CA ALA A 77 -5.48 3.66 4.37
C ALA A 77 -4.23 4.05 5.16
N SER A 78 -4.39 4.70 6.31
CA SER A 78 -3.27 4.95 7.23
C SER A 78 -3.63 4.51 8.64
N VAL A 79 -2.61 4.07 9.38
CA VAL A 79 -2.72 3.79 10.82
C VAL A 79 -1.60 4.53 11.52
N SER A 80 -1.95 5.33 12.52
CA SER A 80 -0.99 6.12 13.30
C SER A 80 -1.17 5.84 14.79
N LEU A 81 -0.07 5.78 15.54
CA LEU A 81 -0.13 5.71 17.00
C LEU A 81 -0.36 7.12 17.57
N LEU A 82 -1.29 7.22 18.52
CA LEU A 82 -1.58 8.45 19.26
C LEU A 82 -0.82 8.48 20.59
N ASP A 83 -0.62 9.70 21.13
CA ASP A 83 0.03 9.92 22.43
C ASP A 83 -0.66 9.21 23.61
N ASP A 84 -1.94 8.87 23.47
CA ASP A 84 -2.72 8.16 24.49
C ASP A 84 -2.61 6.62 24.38
N GLY A 85 -1.78 6.13 23.45
CA GLY A 85 -1.52 4.71 23.22
C GLY A 85 -2.58 4.00 22.38
N ARG A 86 -3.59 4.70 21.87
CA ARG A 86 -4.54 4.17 20.88
C ARG A 86 -4.04 4.42 19.47
N TYR A 87 -4.68 3.78 18.50
CA TYR A 87 -4.42 4.00 17.09
C TYR A 87 -5.52 4.84 16.47
N GLU A 88 -5.14 5.74 15.59
CA GLU A 88 -6.02 6.38 14.62
C GLU A 88 -5.93 5.64 13.29
N VAL A 89 -7.08 5.45 12.64
CA VAL A 89 -7.21 4.81 11.34
C VAL A 89 -7.93 5.75 10.40
N GLU A 90 -7.26 6.14 9.32
CA GLU A 90 -7.85 6.92 8.23
C GLU A 90 -8.07 6.04 7.01
N PHE A 91 -9.24 6.18 6.40
CA PHE A 91 -9.56 5.63 5.09
C PHE A 91 -9.92 6.77 4.15
N ARG A 92 -9.16 6.94 3.07
CA ARG A 92 -9.31 8.07 2.15
C ARG A 92 -9.36 7.61 0.70
N ASP A 93 -10.51 7.84 0.06
CA ASP A 93 -10.77 7.54 -1.35
C ASP A 93 -11.54 8.72 -1.98
N PRO A 94 -10.82 9.80 -2.38
CA PRO A 94 -11.42 11.01 -2.94
C PRO A 94 -12.25 10.80 -4.23
N PRO A 95 -11.86 9.94 -5.19
CA PRO A 95 -12.68 9.67 -6.38
C PRO A 95 -14.09 9.19 -6.05
N HIS A 96 -14.26 8.41 -4.98
CA HIS A 96 -15.57 7.96 -4.50
C HIS A 96 -16.15 8.84 -3.38
N ARG A 97 -15.51 9.97 -3.04
CA ARG A 97 -15.87 10.88 -1.94
C ARG A 97 -15.97 10.18 -0.58
N ARG A 98 -15.13 9.17 -0.34
CA ARG A 98 -15.08 8.46 0.94
C ARG A 98 -13.92 9.01 1.77
N HIS A 99 -14.24 9.41 2.99
CA HIS A 99 -13.27 9.77 4.02
C HIS A 99 -13.84 9.32 5.37
N GLN A 100 -13.11 8.47 6.08
CA GLN A 100 -13.47 7.99 7.40
C GLN A 100 -12.25 8.04 8.31
N LEU A 101 -12.43 8.58 9.51
CA LEU A 101 -11.43 8.63 10.56
C LEU A 101 -12.02 7.98 11.81
N SER A 102 -11.30 7.05 12.42
CA SER A 102 -11.73 6.38 13.66
C SER A 102 -10.56 6.04 14.56
N THR A 103 -10.82 5.77 15.84
CA THR A 103 -9.80 5.37 16.81
C THR A 103 -10.14 4.05 17.46
N ASP A 104 -9.16 3.16 17.64
CA ASP A 104 -9.32 1.90 18.36
C ASP A 104 -8.02 1.52 19.09
N ALA A 105 -8.11 0.66 20.10
CA ALA A 105 -6.97 0.16 20.86
C ALA A 105 -6.60 -1.28 20.50
N ASN A 106 -7.38 -1.94 19.63
CA ASN A 106 -7.19 -3.34 19.26
C ASN A 106 -6.54 -3.47 17.87
N PRO A 107 -5.25 -3.86 17.78
CA PRO A 107 -4.54 -4.02 16.51
C PRO A 107 -5.18 -5.06 15.58
N ASP A 108 -5.67 -6.19 16.09
CA ASP A 108 -6.33 -7.22 15.27
C ASP A 108 -7.55 -6.65 14.55
N LYS A 109 -8.37 -5.88 15.27
CA LYS A 109 -9.58 -5.26 14.71
C LYS A 109 -9.21 -4.23 13.64
N ILE A 110 -8.13 -3.49 13.85
CA ILE A 110 -7.65 -2.49 12.89
C ILE A 110 -7.09 -3.19 11.64
N ALA A 111 -6.24 -4.19 11.80
CA ALA A 111 -5.66 -4.95 10.69
C ALA A 111 -6.75 -5.57 9.82
N ASN A 112 -7.77 -6.16 10.44
CA ASN A 112 -8.93 -6.70 9.74
C ASN A 112 -9.70 -5.61 8.97
N ALA A 113 -9.98 -4.47 9.61
CA ALA A 113 -10.70 -3.36 8.98
C ALA A 113 -9.93 -2.78 7.79
N VAL A 114 -8.61 -2.58 7.93
CA VAL A 114 -7.73 -2.11 6.85
C VAL A 114 -7.75 -3.10 5.69
N THR A 115 -7.53 -4.39 5.96
CA THR A 115 -7.52 -5.45 4.93
C THR A 115 -8.83 -5.49 4.14
N HIS A 116 -9.97 -5.44 4.83
CA HIS A 116 -11.27 -5.42 4.19
C HIS A 116 -11.46 -4.17 3.33
N TRP A 117 -11.16 -2.99 3.89
CA TRP A 117 -11.35 -1.72 3.18
C TRP A 117 -10.46 -1.60 1.94
N THR A 118 -9.18 -1.96 2.03
CA THR A 118 -8.24 -1.90 0.89
C THR A 118 -8.64 -2.90 -0.20
N THR A 119 -9.07 -4.11 0.18
CA THR A 119 -9.55 -5.12 -0.78
C THR A 119 -10.81 -4.66 -1.53
N GLU A 120 -11.78 -4.09 -0.82
CA GLU A 120 -13.00 -3.57 -1.44
C GLU A 120 -12.72 -2.38 -2.35
N THR A 121 -11.87 -1.46 -1.90
CA THR A 121 -11.51 -0.24 -2.63
C THR A 121 -10.71 -0.57 -3.88
N ALA A 122 -9.70 -1.44 -3.79
CA ALA A 122 -8.95 -1.95 -4.94
C ALA A 122 -9.87 -2.55 -6.01
N ARG A 123 -10.83 -3.39 -5.60
CA ARG A 123 -11.82 -3.98 -6.53
C ARG A 123 -12.72 -2.95 -7.18
N ALA A 124 -13.15 -1.92 -6.43
CA ALA A 124 -13.98 -0.85 -6.98
C ALA A 124 -13.23 -0.05 -8.06
N HIS A 125 -11.98 0.33 -7.77
CA HIS A 125 -11.12 1.06 -8.71
C HIS A 125 -10.75 0.24 -9.94
N ALA A 126 -10.44 -1.05 -9.77
CA ALA A 126 -10.10 -1.91 -10.90
C ALA A 126 -11.27 -2.06 -11.89
N ARG A 127 -12.50 -2.20 -11.38
CA ARG A 127 -13.72 -2.23 -12.21
C ARG A 127 -13.94 -0.93 -12.98
N LEU A 128 -13.65 0.22 -12.37
CA LEU A 128 -13.77 1.51 -13.05
C LEU A 128 -12.76 1.63 -14.18
N ARG A 129 -11.49 1.22 -13.96
CA ARG A 129 -10.47 1.15 -15.03
C ARG A 129 -10.94 0.31 -16.21
N ASN A 130 -11.61 -0.82 -15.95
CA ASN A 130 -12.05 -1.75 -16.99
C ASN A 130 -13.32 -1.31 -17.72
N SER A 131 -14.01 -0.30 -17.20
CA SER A 131 -15.26 0.24 -17.76
C SER A 131 -15.02 1.47 -18.64
N GLN A 132 -13.79 1.99 -18.70
CA GLN A 132 -13.43 3.12 -19.57
C GLN A 132 -13.01 2.58 -20.96
N PRO A 133 -13.65 3.03 -22.06
CA PRO A 133 -13.37 2.57 -23.42
C PRO A 133 -12.04 3.10 -24.00
#